data_AF-M9RM02-F1
#
_entry.id   AF-M9RM02-F1
#
_cell.length_a   1.000
_cell.length_b   1.000
_cell.length_c   1.000
_cell.angle_alpha   90.00
_cell.angle_beta   90.00
_cell.angle_gamma   90.00
#
_symmetry.space_group_name_H-M   'P 1'
#
loop_
_entity.id
_entity.type
_entity.pdbx_description
1 polymer ?
#
loop_
_entity_poly.entity_id
_entity_poly.type
_entity_poly.pdbx_seq_one_letter_code
_entity_poly.pdbx_strand_id
1 'polypeptide(L)'
;MIPPKTPLLLKIITGLWVIWGLVHILAGVMTVSLETPNAVAGIADAVDLTLLADSYHEAVGAVINQHGFNLAWIVTFTVIGAVYIWRGSVTAMFFTGIAGGFADVGSFIFLDLGGFVNFVPGTVMTLVSSAAIVLSLIAYLADLRGKADSPA
;
A
#
# COMPACT_ATOMS: atom_id res chain seq x y z
N MET A 1 16.84 30.77 10.25
CA MET A 1 15.54 30.38 9.65
C MET A 1 15.80 29.20 8.72
N ILE A 2 15.43 27.99 9.14
CA ILE A 2 15.59 26.79 8.29
C ILE A 2 14.51 26.90 7.20
N PRO A 3 14.84 26.85 5.90
CA PRO A 3 13.84 26.95 4.83
C PRO A 3 12.78 25.86 5.00
N PRO A 4 11.52 26.11 4.60
CA PRO A 4 10.45 25.13 4.75
C PRO A 4 10.81 23.88 3.95
N LYS A 5 11.16 22.79 4.65
CA LYS A 5 11.48 21.48 4.04
C LYS A 5 10.22 20.76 3.55
N THR A 6 9.04 21.31 3.83
CA THR A 6 7.72 20.76 3.51
C THR A 6 7.53 20.42 2.04
N PRO A 7 7.91 21.27 1.06
CA PRO A 7 7.78 20.92 -0.34
C PRO A 7 8.62 19.70 -0.73
N LEU A 8 9.80 19.52 -0.13
CA LEU A 8 10.62 18.32 -0.37
C LEU A 8 10.01 17.09 0.31
N LEU A 9 9.54 17.23 1.56
CA LEU A 9 8.89 16.14 2.29
C LEU A 9 7.65 15.63 1.54
N LEU A 10 6.79 16.52 1.05
CA LEU A 10 5.61 16.15 0.28
C LEU A 10 5.96 15.39 -1.01
N LYS A 11 7.05 15.76 -1.69
CA LYS A 11 7.54 15.02 -2.86
C LYS A 11 8.04 13.63 -2.51
N ILE A 12 8.75 13.48 -1.40
CA ILE A 12 9.20 12.17 -0.90
C ILE A 12 7.99 11.31 -0.53
N ILE A 13 7.04 11.83 0.25
CA ILE A 13 5.81 11.12 0.64
C ILE A 13 5.03 10.67 -0.61
N THR A 14 4.88 11.57 -1.60
CA THR A 14 4.24 11.24 -2.88
C THR A 14 4.97 10.09 -3.57
N GLY A 15 6.29 10.16 -3.67
CA GLY A 15 7.10 9.12 -4.29
C GLY A 15 6.92 7.76 -3.61
N LEU A 16 6.90 7.73 -2.27
CA LEU A 16 6.68 6.48 -1.52
C LEU A 16 5.30 5.89 -1.79
N TRP A 17 4.22 6.69 -1.77
CA TRP A 17 2.88 6.20 -2.09
C TRP A 17 2.72 5.75 -3.54
N VAL A 18 3.39 6.42 -4.48
CA VAL A 18 3.39 6.01 -5.89
C VAL A 18 4.15 4.69 -6.07
N ILE A 19 5.34 4.53 -5.48
CA ILE A 19 6.12 3.28 -5.56
C ILE A 19 5.32 2.13 -4.96
N TRP A 20 4.83 2.31 -3.73
CA TRP A 20 3.96 1.35 -3.06
C TRP A 20 2.76 1.00 -3.94
N GLY A 21 2.13 2.01 -4.54
CA GLY A 21 0.94 1.78 -5.34
C GLY A 21 1.18 1.06 -6.66
N LEU A 22 2.29 1.35 -7.35
CA LEU A 22 2.59 0.63 -8.60
C LEU A 22 2.84 -0.86 -8.35
N VAL A 23 3.52 -1.21 -7.25
CA VAL A 23 3.76 -2.61 -6.87
C VAL A 23 2.44 -3.33 -6.57
N HIS A 24 1.52 -2.70 -5.83
CA HIS A 24 0.26 -3.34 -5.48
C HIS A 24 -0.79 -3.36 -6.61
N ILE A 25 -0.75 -2.41 -7.55
CA ILE A 25 -1.52 -2.53 -8.80
C ILE A 25 -1.07 -3.78 -9.56
N LEU A 26 0.25 -3.99 -9.71
CA LEU A 26 0.78 -5.17 -10.37
C LEU A 26 0.33 -6.45 -9.63
N ALA A 27 0.49 -6.50 -8.31
CA ALA A 27 0.06 -7.64 -7.50
C ALA A 27 -1.44 -7.93 -7.68
N GLY A 28 -2.30 -6.91 -7.58
CA GLY A 28 -3.74 -7.07 -7.74
C GLY A 28 -4.13 -7.57 -9.13
N VAL A 29 -3.51 -7.04 -10.19
CA VAL A 29 -3.73 -7.51 -11.57
C VAL A 29 -3.29 -8.96 -11.73
N MET A 30 -2.12 -9.34 -11.21
CA MET A 30 -1.63 -10.71 -11.26
C MET A 30 -2.55 -11.67 -10.52
N THR A 31 -3.01 -11.31 -9.32
CA THR A 31 -3.93 -12.15 -8.52
C THR A 31 -5.23 -12.44 -9.26
N VAL A 32 -5.78 -11.48 -10.00
CA VAL A 32 -7.03 -11.67 -10.77
C VAL A 32 -6.80 -12.42 -12.09
N SER A 33 -5.60 -12.31 -12.66
CA SER A 33 -5.30 -12.84 -14.00
C SER A 33 -4.77 -14.27 -13.99
N LEU A 34 -4.26 -14.75 -12.85
CA LEU A 34 -3.67 -16.07 -12.71
C LEU A 34 -4.70 -17.09 -12.19
N GLU A 35 -4.47 -18.36 -12.52
CA GLU A 35 -5.17 -19.48 -11.89
C GLU A 35 -4.96 -19.47 -10.37
N THR A 36 -5.98 -19.87 -9.61
CA THR A 36 -6.00 -19.78 -8.13
C THR A 36 -4.72 -20.32 -7.46
N PRO A 37 -4.18 -21.50 -7.81
CA PRO A 37 -2.91 -21.99 -7.27
C PRO A 37 -1.75 -21.01 -7.43
N ASN A 38 -1.60 -20.45 -8.63
CA ASN A 38 -0.52 -19.54 -8.97
C ASN A 38 -0.71 -18.17 -8.31
N ALA A 39 -1.95 -17.70 -8.19
CA ALA A 39 -2.28 -16.48 -7.49
C ALA A 39 -1.95 -16.57 -5.99
N VAL A 40 -2.31 -17.68 -5.34
CA VAL A 40 -1.98 -17.93 -3.93
C VAL A 40 -0.47 -18.10 -3.75
N ALA A 41 0.21 -18.84 -4.63
CA ALA A 41 1.67 -18.98 -4.61
C ALA A 41 2.41 -17.63 -4.75
N GLY A 42 1.86 -16.71 -5.55
CA GLY A 42 2.41 -15.34 -5.68
C GLY A 42 2.19 -14.46 -4.45
N ILE A 43 1.18 -14.77 -3.61
CA ILE A 43 0.88 -14.05 -2.37
C ILE A 43 1.63 -14.66 -1.18
N ALA A 44 1.71 -15.99 -1.10
CA ALA A 44 2.31 -16.73 0.01
C ALA A 44 3.56 -17.47 -0.47
N ASP A 45 4.58 -16.73 -0.91
CA ASP A 45 5.74 -17.26 -1.62
C ASP A 45 6.82 -17.87 -0.72
N ALA A 46 6.65 -17.88 0.61
CA ALA A 46 7.57 -18.51 1.55
C ALA A 46 7.19 -19.95 1.95
N VAL A 47 6.05 -20.46 1.48
CA VAL A 47 5.63 -21.85 1.75
C VAL A 47 6.08 -22.79 0.63
N ASP A 48 6.10 -24.09 0.92
CA ASP A 48 6.30 -25.10 -0.11
C ASP A 48 5.14 -25.04 -1.14
N LEU A 49 5.45 -24.58 -2.35
CA LEU A 49 4.45 -24.36 -3.41
C LEU A 49 3.77 -25.66 -3.86
N THR A 50 4.35 -26.83 -3.58
CA THR A 50 3.69 -28.11 -3.86
C THR A 50 2.43 -28.30 -3.00
N LEU A 51 2.37 -27.67 -1.82
CA LEU A 51 1.19 -27.65 -0.96
C LEU A 51 0.06 -26.75 -1.49
N LEU A 52 0.37 -25.88 -2.44
CA LEU A 52 -0.57 -24.95 -3.06
C LEU A 52 -0.93 -25.33 -4.50
N ALA A 53 -0.37 -26.42 -5.02
CA ALA A 53 -0.51 -26.83 -6.42
C ALA A 53 -1.83 -27.55 -6.74
N ASP A 54 -2.63 -27.85 -5.72
CA ASP A 54 -3.90 -28.55 -5.87
C ASP A 54 -5.00 -27.70 -6.52
N SER A 55 -6.00 -28.37 -7.08
CA SER A 55 -7.19 -27.69 -7.59
C SER A 55 -8.03 -27.12 -6.44
N TYR A 56 -8.28 -25.81 -6.49
CA TYR A 56 -9.20 -25.15 -5.58
C TYR A 56 -10.64 -25.21 -6.10
N HIS A 57 -11.61 -25.30 -5.19
CA HIS A 57 -13.01 -25.10 -5.56
C HIS A 57 -13.21 -23.69 -6.13
N GLU A 58 -14.04 -23.53 -7.16
CA GLU A 58 -14.23 -22.24 -7.88
C GLU A 58 -14.58 -21.08 -6.94
N ALA A 59 -15.35 -21.35 -5.89
CA ALA A 59 -15.68 -20.37 -4.85
C ALA A 59 -14.44 -19.78 -4.14
N VAL A 60 -13.37 -20.58 -3.94
CA VAL A 60 -12.11 -20.08 -3.36
C VAL A 60 -11.40 -19.18 -4.36
N GLY A 61 -11.37 -19.56 -5.64
CA GLY A 61 -10.84 -18.70 -6.70
C GLY A 61 -11.58 -17.37 -6.80
N ALA A 62 -12.90 -17.37 -6.64
CA ALA A 62 -13.70 -16.14 -6.60
C ALA A 62 -13.31 -15.22 -5.42
N VAL A 63 -13.00 -15.78 -4.24
CA VAL A 63 -12.50 -15.00 -3.08
C VAL A 63 -11.12 -14.42 -3.37
N ILE A 64 -10.22 -15.18 -4.00
CA ILE A 64 -8.89 -14.68 -4.40
C ILE A 64 -9.00 -13.56 -5.44
N ASN A 65 -9.89 -13.70 -6.43
CA ASN A 65 -10.16 -12.64 -7.41
C ASN A 65 -10.73 -11.39 -6.75
N GLN A 66 -11.61 -11.55 -5.75
CA GLN A 66 -12.14 -10.42 -4.98
C GLN A 66 -11.04 -9.72 -4.17
N HIS A 67 -10.10 -10.47 -3.60
CA HIS A 67 -8.93 -9.91 -2.92
C HIS A 67 -8.05 -9.10 -3.89
N GLY A 68 -7.72 -9.66 -5.07
CA GLY A 68 -6.94 -8.96 -6.10
C GLY A 68 -7.62 -7.70 -6.62
N PHE A 69 -8.95 -7.74 -6.83
CA PHE A 69 -9.74 -6.55 -7.19
C PHE A 69 -9.69 -5.50 -6.09
N ASN A 70 -9.84 -5.89 -4.82
CA ASN A 70 -9.76 -4.97 -3.70
C ASN A 70 -8.41 -4.26 -3.64
N LEU A 71 -7.34 -5.02 -3.82
CA LEU A 71 -6.00 -4.48 -3.86
C LEU A 71 -5.87 -3.45 -5.00
N ALA A 72 -6.33 -3.79 -6.21
CA ALA A 72 -6.25 -2.89 -7.35
C ALA A 72 -6.98 -1.55 -7.15
N TRP A 73 -8.21 -1.56 -6.64
CA TRP A 73 -8.95 -0.30 -6.46
C TRP A 73 -8.43 0.51 -5.27
N ILE A 74 -8.11 -0.11 -4.12
CA ILE A 74 -7.54 0.61 -2.96
C ILE A 74 -6.32 1.41 -3.41
N VAL A 75 -5.47 0.77 -4.20
CA VAL A 75 -4.21 1.33 -4.63
C VAL A 75 -4.38 2.40 -5.71
N THR A 76 -5.38 2.26 -6.58
CA THR A 76 -5.74 3.33 -7.52
C THR A 76 -6.09 4.61 -6.76
N PHE A 77 -6.85 4.50 -5.67
CA PHE A 77 -7.17 5.64 -4.82
C PHE A 77 -5.95 6.20 -4.07
N THR A 78 -5.00 5.37 -3.62
CA THR A 78 -3.77 5.88 -2.98
C THR A 78 -2.87 6.62 -3.96
N VAL A 79 -2.75 6.16 -5.21
CA VAL A 79 -2.00 6.86 -6.28
C VAL A 79 -2.64 8.20 -6.61
N ILE A 80 -3.97 8.27 -6.72
CA ILE A 80 -4.70 9.53 -6.90
C ILE A 80 -4.45 10.45 -5.70
N GLY A 81 -4.55 9.92 -4.48
CA GLY A 81 -4.26 10.64 -3.25
C GLY A 81 -2.83 11.21 -3.24
N ALA A 82 -1.84 10.45 -3.70
CA ALA A 82 -0.46 10.89 -3.82
C ALA A 82 -0.31 12.13 -4.72
N VAL A 83 -1.06 12.23 -5.82
CA VAL A 83 -1.09 13.43 -6.68
C VAL A 83 -1.60 14.66 -5.90
N TYR A 84 -2.58 14.49 -5.03
CA TYR A 84 -3.06 15.58 -4.17
C TYR A 84 -2.11 15.90 -3.01
N ILE A 85 -1.38 14.91 -2.48
CA ILE A 85 -0.32 15.13 -1.49
C ILE A 85 0.79 16.00 -2.09
N TRP A 86 1.20 15.72 -3.32
CA TRP A 86 2.17 16.56 -4.04
C TRP A 86 1.74 18.03 -4.10
N ARG A 87 0.43 18.27 -4.20
CA ARG A 87 -0.19 19.61 -4.22
C ARG A 87 -0.42 20.20 -2.82
N GLY A 88 -0.02 19.50 -1.75
CA GLY A 88 -0.12 19.98 -0.37
C GLY A 88 -1.47 19.71 0.31
N SER A 89 -2.31 18.82 -0.22
CA SER A 89 -3.58 18.48 0.42
C SER A 89 -3.36 17.63 1.68
N VAL A 90 -3.62 18.22 2.84
CA VAL A 90 -3.55 17.55 4.15
C VAL A 90 -4.59 16.43 4.25
N THR A 91 -5.82 16.68 3.76
CA THR A 91 -6.88 15.68 3.73
C THR A 91 -6.47 14.47 2.91
N ALA A 92 -5.96 14.67 1.68
CA ALA A 92 -5.51 13.56 0.85
C ALA A 92 -4.37 12.78 1.51
N MET A 93 -3.45 13.47 2.20
CA MET A 93 -2.37 12.84 2.94
C MET A 93 -2.88 11.86 4.01
N PHE A 94 -3.85 12.27 4.82
CA PHE A 94 -4.42 11.38 5.83
C PHE A 94 -5.23 10.22 5.24
N PHE A 95 -6.11 10.47 4.27
CA PHE A 95 -6.91 9.39 3.68
C PHE A 95 -6.05 8.39 2.90
N THR A 96 -5.01 8.84 2.20
CA THR A 96 -4.03 7.96 1.55
C THR A 96 -3.29 7.11 2.59
N GLY A 97 -2.84 7.74 3.67
CA GLY A 97 -2.17 7.05 4.78
C GLY A 97 -3.04 6.02 5.48
N ILE A 98 -4.32 6.31 5.68
CA ILE A 98 -5.30 5.39 6.26
C ILE A 98 -5.55 4.22 5.32
N ALA A 99 -5.90 4.49 4.05
CA ALA A 99 -6.26 3.43 3.10
C ALA A 99 -5.07 2.50 2.79
N GLY A 100 -3.90 3.06 2.46
CA GLY A 100 -2.70 2.28 2.19
C GLY A 100 -2.13 1.63 3.45
N GLY A 101 -2.14 2.35 4.57
CA GLY A 101 -1.65 1.82 5.86
C GLY A 101 -2.48 0.64 6.36
N PHE A 102 -3.80 0.69 6.29
CA PHE A 102 -4.63 -0.44 6.70
C PHE A 102 -4.51 -1.65 5.77
N ALA A 103 -4.30 -1.43 4.46
CA ALA A 103 -4.02 -2.52 3.53
C ALA A 103 -2.75 -3.28 3.94
N ASP A 104 -1.66 -2.56 4.25
CA ASP A 104 -0.40 -3.17 4.67
C ASP A 104 -0.46 -3.77 6.07
N VAL A 105 -1.18 -3.17 7.02
CA VAL A 105 -1.35 -3.75 8.36
C VAL A 105 -2.02 -5.12 8.29
N GLY A 106 -3.03 -5.28 7.42
CA GLY A 106 -3.66 -6.58 7.18
C GLY A 106 -2.65 -7.61 6.66
N SER A 107 -1.88 -7.25 5.61
CA SER A 107 -0.84 -8.12 5.07
C SER A 107 0.21 -8.46 6.13
N PHE A 108 0.70 -7.47 6.87
CA PHE A 108 1.73 -7.66 7.89
C PHE A 108 1.28 -8.63 8.98
N ILE A 109 0.05 -8.48 9.50
CA ILE A 109 -0.45 -9.33 10.58
C ILE A 109 -0.68 -10.77 10.10
N PHE A 110 -1.25 -10.96 8.91
CA PHE A 110 -1.70 -12.28 8.47
C PHE A 110 -0.71 -13.02 7.58
N LEU A 111 0.17 -12.33 6.86
CA LEU A 111 1.17 -12.92 5.96
C LEU A 111 2.59 -12.82 6.51
N ASP A 112 3.08 -11.62 6.82
CA ASP A 112 4.47 -11.44 7.29
C ASP A 112 4.69 -12.09 8.67
N LEU A 113 3.86 -11.78 9.67
CA LEU A 113 3.96 -12.41 11.00
C LEU A 113 3.61 -13.90 10.98
N GLY A 114 2.83 -14.34 9.99
CA GLY A 114 2.52 -15.75 9.76
C GLY A 114 3.70 -16.54 9.15
N GLY A 115 4.73 -15.84 8.64
CA GLY A 115 5.87 -16.45 7.96
C GLY A 115 5.52 -16.99 6.56
N PHE A 116 4.49 -16.44 5.91
CA PHE A 116 4.00 -16.92 4.61
C PHE A 116 4.59 -16.17 3.41
N VAL A 117 5.31 -15.06 3.63
CA VAL A 117 5.91 -14.24 2.57
C VAL A 117 7.42 -14.10 2.74
N ASN A 118 8.14 -14.01 1.62
CA ASN A 118 9.54 -13.62 1.60
C ASN A 118 9.70 -12.10 1.79
N PHE A 119 10.92 -11.68 2.10
CA PHE A 119 11.25 -10.28 2.40
C PHE A 119 10.92 -9.30 1.24
N VAL A 120 11.04 -9.74 -0.01
CA VAL A 120 10.76 -8.94 -1.21
C VAL A 120 9.72 -9.66 -2.07
N PRO A 121 8.64 -8.99 -2.52
CA PRO A 121 8.31 -7.58 -2.34
C PRO A 121 7.63 -7.23 -1.00
N GLY A 122 7.16 -8.23 -0.24
CA GLY A 122 6.26 -8.07 0.92
C GLY A 122 6.76 -7.10 1.99
N THR A 123 7.69 -7.54 2.84
CA THR A 123 8.18 -6.74 3.97
C THR A 123 8.74 -5.37 3.55
N VAL A 124 9.35 -5.27 2.36
CA VAL A 124 9.82 -4.00 1.81
C VAL A 124 8.67 -3.00 1.63
N MET A 125 7.51 -3.42 1.14
CA MET A 125 6.37 -2.51 0.96
C MET A 125 5.81 -2.01 2.30
N THR A 126 5.77 -2.86 3.32
CA THR A 126 5.40 -2.48 4.69
C THR A 126 6.33 -1.39 5.25
N LEU A 127 7.63 -1.47 4.95
CA LEU A 127 8.58 -0.42 5.32
C LEU A 127 8.36 0.87 4.53
N VAL A 128 8.06 0.78 3.24
CA VAL A 128 7.79 1.94 2.38
C VAL A 128 6.53 2.69 2.84
N SER A 129 5.43 1.98 3.14
CA SER A 129 4.20 2.61 3.62
C SER A 129 4.37 3.18 5.02
N SER A 130 5.07 2.48 5.92
CA SER A 130 5.40 2.97 7.26
C SER A 130 6.22 4.26 7.20
N ALA A 131 7.22 4.33 6.33
CA ALA A 131 7.99 5.55 6.09
C ALA A 131 7.11 6.68 5.56
N ALA A 132 6.20 6.39 4.62
CA ALA A 132 5.27 7.38 4.07
C ALA A 132 4.34 7.95 5.15
N ILE A 133 3.84 7.11 6.06
CA ILE A 133 2.98 7.50 7.18
C ILE A 133 3.76 8.37 8.18
N VAL A 134 4.95 7.93 8.61
CA VAL A 134 5.78 8.69 9.56
C VAL A 134 6.17 10.05 8.98
N LEU A 135 6.58 10.11 7.71
CA LEU A 135 6.90 11.38 7.06
C LEU A 135 5.67 12.28 6.91
N SER A 136 4.50 11.71 6.66
CA SER A 136 3.23 12.48 6.63
C SER A 136 2.93 13.14 7.97
N LEU A 137 3.14 12.41 9.09
CA LEU A 137 2.99 12.97 10.43
C LEU A 137 4.02 14.06 10.73
N ILE A 138 5.27 13.87 10.33
CA ILE A 138 6.33 14.88 10.49
C ILE A 138 5.98 16.14 9.69
N ALA A 139 5.57 16.00 8.43
CA ALA A 139 5.16 17.13 7.59
C ALA A 139 3.95 17.88 8.18
N TYR A 140 2.97 17.13 8.73
CA TYR A 140 1.81 17.71 9.39
C TYR A 140 2.20 18.54 10.62
N LEU A 141 2.95 17.94 11.55
CA LEU A 141 3.31 18.57 12.82
C LEU A 141 4.29 19.75 12.65
N ALA A 142 5.17 19.69 11.65
CA ALA A 142 6.19 20.71 11.46
C ALA A 142 5.70 21.98 10.74
N ASP A 143 4.76 21.87 9.78
CA ASP A 143 4.41 23.02 8.92
C ASP A 143 2.95 23.05 8.44
N LEU A 144 2.27 21.91 8.29
CA LEU A 144 0.93 21.90 7.68
C LEU A 144 -0.22 22.12 8.68
N ARG A 145 0.02 21.91 9.98
CA ARG A 145 -1.01 22.08 11.02
C ARG A 145 -1.64 23.48 11.00
N GLY A 146 -0.83 24.54 10.97
CA GLY A 146 -1.33 25.92 10.95
C GLY A 146 -2.02 26.34 9.64
N LYS A 147 -1.70 25.66 8.52
CA LYS A 147 -2.34 25.89 7.21
C LYS A 147 -3.69 25.19 7.09
N ALA A 148 -3.90 24.08 7.80
CA ALA A 148 -5.17 23.36 7.82
C ALA A 148 -6.27 24.11 8.60
N ASP A 149 -5.89 24.89 9.62
CA ASP A 149 -6.81 25.61 10.50
C ASP A 149 -7.17 27.03 9.99
N SER A 150 -6.62 27.45 8.84
CA SER A 150 -6.87 28.77 8.25
C SER A 150 -8.12 28.72 7.35
N PRO A 151 -9.17 29.53 7.61
CA PRO A 151 -10.32 29.61 6.71
C PRO A 151 -9.89 30.13 5.33
N ALA A 152 -10.41 29.49 4.28
CA ALA A 152 -10.15 29.82 2.88
C ALA A 152 -10.74 31.17 2.47
#